data_AF-A0A2U1KJU5-F1
#
_entry.id   AF-A0A2U1KJU5-F1
#
_cell.length_a   1.000
_cell.length_b   1.000
_cell.length_c   1.000
_cell.angle_alpha   90.00
_cell.angle_beta   90.00
_cell.angle_gamma   90.00
#
_symmetry.space_group_name_H-M   'P 1'
#
loop_
_entity.id
_entity.type
_entity.pdbx_description
1 polymer ?
#
loop_
_entity_poly.entity_id
_entity_poly.type
_entity_poly.pdbx_seq_one_letter_code
_entity_poly.pdbx_strand_id
1 'polypeptide(L)'
;MTPNKFLLRSKSILQRSDSGHLYADTKPQTLDLHSVSMNQRDLSELDDKPQKSLNEKQVENQELLIKCIAQHIGFSGDRPIAACIIYKCLIQWRSFEVERTTVFDRIIQTIGQAIEKSQDNNDILAYWLSNASTLLLLLQHTLKASGATAGLGPQRRRSSATLFGRVNNSFRGVPQGVNLPFVNGNLSALDAVSQVEAKYPALLFKQQLTAYVEKIYGMIRDNLKKEISPLLGLCIQAPRTSRASLVKGASRSVNNAAQQALIAHWQGIVKSLGDFLNTLKTNHVPPFLVRKIFTQIFSFINVQLFNSLLLRRECCSFSNGEYVKAGLAELKDWCYNATDEYAGTAWEELKHIRQAIGFLVIHQKPKKTLEEISRGLCPVLSVQQLYRISTMYWDDKYGTHSVSPDVISSMRVMMTEENNAISNSFLLDDDSSIPFSVDDISKSMKQIEISDVDPPPIIRDNSGFSFLLPRAD
;
A
#
# COMPACT_ATOMS: atom_id res chain seq x y z
N MET A 1 -30.98 0.31 47.04
CA MET A 1 -30.20 -0.90 46.66
C MET A 1 -28.76 -0.47 46.42
N THR A 2 -27.84 -1.15 47.08
CA THR A 2 -26.42 -0.82 47.27
C THR A 2 -25.54 -1.01 46.02
N PRO A 3 -24.40 -0.28 45.95
CA PRO A 3 -23.15 -0.85 45.46
C PRO A 3 -21.98 -0.66 46.46
N ASN A 4 -21.13 -1.70 46.63
CA ASN A 4 -19.84 -1.69 47.36
C ASN A 4 -18.73 -1.24 46.40
N LYS A 5 -17.85 -0.24 46.68
CA LYS A 5 -16.72 -0.11 47.66
C LYS A 5 -15.70 -1.26 47.52
N PHE A 6 -14.40 -1.02 47.30
CA PHE A 6 -13.47 -0.31 48.19
C PHE A 6 -12.30 0.39 47.46
N LEU A 7 -11.78 1.42 48.13
CA LEU A 7 -10.74 2.38 47.73
C LEU A 7 -9.73 2.52 48.89
N LEU A 8 -8.48 2.89 48.53
CA LEU A 8 -7.46 3.60 49.33
C LEU A 8 -6.57 2.79 50.30
N ARG A 9 -5.35 3.21 50.67
CA ARG A 9 -4.27 4.08 50.11
C ARG A 9 -3.18 4.15 51.20
N SER A 10 -1.94 3.92 50.79
CA SER A 10 -0.62 4.48 51.19
C SER A 10 -0.24 4.94 52.63
N LYS A 11 1.09 4.84 52.84
CA LYS A 11 2.04 5.58 53.72
C LYS A 11 2.23 4.99 55.14
N SER A 12 3.37 5.09 55.83
CA SER A 12 4.82 5.23 55.58
C SER A 12 5.48 5.40 56.97
N ILE A 13 6.75 4.99 57.13
CA ILE A 13 7.82 5.63 57.97
C ILE A 13 7.95 5.31 59.49
N LEU A 14 9.14 4.76 59.80
CA LEU A 14 10.10 4.95 60.93
C LEU A 14 9.76 4.68 62.43
N GLN A 15 10.56 3.78 63.03
CA GLN A 15 11.49 3.92 64.21
C GLN A 15 11.60 2.54 64.90
N ARG A 16 12.77 1.89 65.08
CA ARG A 16 14.05 2.17 65.80
C ARG A 16 14.12 1.36 67.11
N SER A 17 15.30 0.75 67.33
CA SER A 17 15.92 0.26 68.59
C SER A 17 15.28 -0.93 69.33
N ASP A 18 16.00 -1.78 70.08
CA ASP A 18 17.41 -2.23 70.18
C ASP A 18 17.45 -3.25 71.37
N SER A 19 18.54 -4.00 71.53
CA SER A 19 18.99 -4.72 72.76
C SER A 19 18.28 -6.03 73.14
N GLY A 20 18.93 -7.11 73.60
CA GLY A 20 20.30 -7.43 74.05
C GLY A 20 20.44 -8.98 74.07
N HIS A 21 21.48 -9.68 74.54
CA HIS A 21 22.66 -9.43 75.35
C HIS A 21 23.61 -10.66 75.20
N LEU A 22 24.93 -10.40 75.13
CA LEU A 22 26.10 -11.06 75.77
C LEU A 22 26.05 -12.58 76.13
N TYR A 23 27.10 -13.40 75.95
CA TYR A 23 28.50 -13.28 76.41
C TYR A 23 29.46 -14.28 75.70
N ALA A 24 30.72 -13.83 75.54
CA ALA A 24 32.06 -14.48 75.56
C ALA A 24 32.22 -16.01 75.73
N ASP A 25 33.31 -16.70 75.38
CA ASP A 25 34.55 -16.50 74.59
C ASP A 25 35.41 -17.78 74.84
N THR A 26 35.92 -18.50 73.82
CA THR A 26 37.20 -19.28 73.85
C THR A 26 37.43 -20.08 72.55
N LYS A 27 38.63 -19.93 71.94
CA LYS A 27 39.22 -20.76 70.87
C LYS A 27 39.97 -21.98 71.44
N PRO A 28 40.26 -23.04 70.65
CA PRO A 28 41.56 -23.12 69.95
C PRO A 28 41.53 -23.74 68.52
N GLN A 29 42.68 -23.62 67.84
CA GLN A 29 43.03 -23.92 66.44
C GLN A 29 43.05 -25.42 66.05
N THR A 30 42.88 -25.70 64.75
CA THR A 30 43.58 -26.78 64.01
C THR A 30 43.85 -26.37 62.55
N LEU A 31 44.96 -26.90 62.03
CA LEU A 31 45.74 -26.51 60.84
C LEU A 31 45.41 -27.34 59.57
N ASP A 32 46.06 -26.92 58.47
CA ASP A 32 46.43 -27.65 57.22
C ASP A 32 45.39 -27.71 56.07
N LEU A 33 45.73 -27.59 54.77
CA LEU A 33 47.00 -27.62 54.02
C LEU A 33 46.76 -26.95 52.64
N HIS A 34 47.69 -26.11 52.16
CA HIS A 34 47.65 -25.55 50.80
C HIS A 34 48.09 -26.58 49.75
N SER A 35 47.37 -26.69 48.63
CA SER A 35 47.80 -27.39 47.41
C SER A 35 47.39 -26.62 46.14
N VAL A 36 48.30 -26.67 45.17
CA VAL A 36 48.48 -25.86 43.97
C VAL A 36 47.46 -26.21 42.88
N SER A 37 46.66 -25.23 42.42
CA SER A 37 46.01 -25.26 41.10
C SER A 37 45.60 -23.86 40.64
N MET A 38 46.61 -23.05 40.32
CA MET A 38 46.44 -21.85 39.48
C MET A 38 47.38 -22.02 38.30
N ASN A 39 46.89 -22.61 37.21
CA ASN A 39 47.46 -22.46 35.86
C ASN A 39 46.57 -23.05 34.75
N GLN A 40 45.31 -23.41 35.04
CA GLN A 40 44.41 -23.99 34.03
C GLN A 40 43.17 -23.14 33.71
N ARG A 41 43.00 -21.96 34.34
CA ARG A 41 41.89 -21.03 34.04
C ARG A 41 42.23 -19.96 33.00
N ASP A 42 43.50 -19.64 32.81
CA ASP A 42 43.89 -18.49 31.96
C ASP A 42 43.93 -18.78 30.46
N LEU A 43 43.80 -20.04 30.04
CA LEU A 43 43.75 -20.42 28.62
C LEU A 43 42.35 -20.30 28.00
N SER A 44 41.29 -20.34 28.82
CA SER A 44 39.89 -20.27 28.34
C SER A 44 39.39 -18.84 28.17
N GLU A 45 39.89 -17.88 28.97
CA GLU A 45 39.47 -16.47 28.90
C GLU A 45 40.12 -15.67 27.75
N LEU A 46 41.17 -16.21 27.13
CA LEU A 46 41.87 -15.57 26.02
C LEU A 46 41.17 -15.81 24.66
N ASP A 47 40.43 -16.92 24.51
CA ASP A 47 39.67 -17.24 23.28
C ASP A 47 38.33 -16.51 23.18
N ASP A 48 37.71 -16.10 24.30
CA ASP A 48 36.42 -15.39 24.32
C ASP A 48 36.56 -13.87 24.07
N LYS A 49 37.74 -13.28 24.33
CA LYS A 49 38.00 -11.84 24.17
C LYS A 49 37.88 -11.33 22.72
N PRO A 50 38.48 -12.00 21.72
CA PRO A 50 38.37 -11.59 20.31
C PRO A 50 36.92 -11.67 19.82
N GLN A 51 36.21 -12.74 20.16
CA GLN A 51 34.85 -13.00 19.71
C GLN A 51 33.83 -12.03 20.35
N LYS A 52 34.04 -11.68 21.62
CA LYS A 52 33.26 -10.64 22.30
C LYS A 52 33.48 -9.26 21.69
N SER A 53 34.74 -8.91 21.35
CA SER A 53 35.06 -7.62 20.71
C SER A 53 34.48 -7.50 19.29
N LEU A 54 34.39 -8.60 18.55
CA LEU A 54 33.76 -8.65 17.23
C LEU A 54 32.24 -8.45 17.32
N ASN A 55 31.60 -9.08 18.31
CA ASN A 55 30.17 -8.89 18.57
C ASN A 55 29.87 -7.45 19.02
N GLU A 56 30.69 -6.85 19.88
CA GLU A 56 30.53 -5.45 20.31
C GLU A 56 30.64 -4.48 19.12
N LYS A 57 31.64 -4.67 18.24
CA LYS A 57 31.77 -3.90 17.00
C LYS A 57 30.57 -4.07 16.06
N GLN A 58 30.01 -5.28 15.99
CA GLN A 58 28.83 -5.53 15.15
C GLN A 58 27.59 -4.81 15.70
N VAL A 59 27.41 -4.78 17.03
CA VAL A 59 26.33 -4.01 17.66
C VAL A 59 26.50 -2.51 17.42
N GLU A 60 27.71 -1.98 17.53
CA GLU A 60 28.00 -0.56 17.24
C GLU A 60 27.69 -0.20 15.76
N ASN A 61 28.07 -1.07 14.82
CA ASN A 61 27.73 -0.89 13.41
C ASN A 61 26.21 -0.95 13.19
N GLN A 62 25.48 -1.80 13.90
CA GLN A 62 24.01 -1.80 13.85
C GLN A 62 23.41 -0.50 14.39
N GLU A 63 23.93 0.05 15.51
CA GLU A 63 23.49 1.35 16.02
C GLU A 63 23.68 2.47 15.00
N LEU A 64 24.83 2.50 14.31
CA LEU A 64 25.12 3.49 13.28
C LEU A 64 24.20 3.33 12.07
N LEU A 65 23.90 2.10 11.65
CA LEU A 65 22.91 1.84 10.61
C LEU A 65 21.54 2.41 11.01
N ILE A 66 21.08 2.12 12.23
CA ILE A 66 19.79 2.62 12.73
C ILE A 66 19.75 4.15 12.76
N LYS A 67 20.82 4.80 13.26
CA LYS A 67 20.94 6.27 13.24
C LYS A 67 20.94 6.84 11.82
N CYS A 68 21.56 6.14 10.87
CA CYS A 68 21.60 6.55 9.47
C CYS A 68 20.20 6.48 8.84
N ILE A 69 19.51 5.34 8.95
CA ILE A 69 18.19 5.13 8.31
C ILE A 69 17.07 5.93 8.99
N ALA A 70 17.27 6.37 10.24
CA ALA A 70 16.36 7.29 10.92
C ALA A 70 16.32 8.68 10.28
N GLN A 71 17.28 9.01 9.41
CA GLN A 71 17.34 10.27 8.69
C GLN A 71 16.77 10.12 7.27
N HIS A 72 16.37 11.25 6.68
CA HIS A 72 15.98 11.29 5.28
C HIS A 72 17.23 11.34 4.39
N ILE A 73 17.72 10.17 3.97
CA ILE A 73 18.96 10.03 3.22
C ILE A 73 18.78 10.41 1.73
N GLY A 74 17.57 10.23 1.19
CA GLY A 74 17.23 10.56 -0.19
C GLY A 74 17.55 9.46 -1.21
N PHE A 75 17.87 9.88 -2.44
CA PHE A 75 17.97 9.03 -3.63
C PHE A 75 19.27 9.27 -4.39
N SER A 76 19.78 8.24 -5.07
CA SER A 76 20.86 8.33 -6.04
C SER A 76 20.31 7.97 -7.42
N GLY A 77 20.00 8.99 -8.23
CA GLY A 77 19.16 8.80 -9.41
C GLY A 77 17.75 8.38 -9.01
N ASP A 78 17.26 7.25 -9.54
CA ASP A 78 15.98 6.64 -9.18
C ASP A 78 16.09 5.61 -8.03
N ARG A 79 17.27 5.44 -7.44
CA ARG A 79 17.54 4.40 -6.44
C ARG A 79 17.37 4.93 -5.01
N PRO A 80 16.50 4.31 -4.18
CA PRO A 80 16.36 4.68 -2.78
C PRO A 80 17.59 4.25 -1.95
N ILE A 81 18.33 5.22 -1.43
CA ILE A 81 19.63 4.97 -0.78
C ILE A 81 19.46 4.11 0.49
N ALA A 82 18.43 4.39 1.31
CA ALA A 82 18.24 3.65 2.56
C ALA A 82 17.97 2.16 2.31
N ALA A 83 17.15 1.84 1.30
CA ALA A 83 16.90 0.45 0.90
C ALA A 83 18.17 -0.29 0.49
N CYS A 84 19.01 0.34 -0.34
CA CYS A 84 20.27 -0.24 -0.79
C CYS A 84 21.27 -0.47 0.37
N ILE A 85 21.41 0.51 1.27
CA ILE A 85 22.29 0.38 2.44
C ILE A 85 21.81 -0.73 3.37
N ILE A 86 20.52 -0.74 3.71
CA ILE A 86 19.93 -1.78 4.55
C ILE A 86 20.21 -3.16 3.95
N TYR A 87 19.90 -3.34 2.67
CA TYR A 87 20.11 -4.59 1.98
C TYR A 87 21.58 -5.03 1.99
N LYS A 88 22.51 -4.15 1.59
CA LYS A 88 23.95 -4.44 1.58
C LYS A 88 24.45 -4.82 2.99
N CYS A 89 24.01 -4.12 4.04
CA CYS A 89 24.39 -4.44 5.42
C CYS A 89 23.90 -5.83 5.85
N LEU A 90 22.64 -6.17 5.53
CA LEU A 90 22.06 -7.46 5.90
C LEU A 90 22.76 -8.64 5.19
N ILE A 91 23.16 -8.45 3.93
CA ILE A 91 23.98 -9.42 3.19
C ILE A 91 25.37 -9.56 3.84
N GLN A 92 26.06 -8.44 4.07
CA GLN A 92 27.41 -8.43 4.63
C GLN A 92 27.46 -9.11 6.01
N TRP A 93 26.43 -8.89 6.84
CA TRP A 93 26.32 -9.51 8.16
C TRP A 93 25.70 -10.91 8.14
N ARG A 94 25.42 -11.47 6.95
CA ARG A 94 24.74 -12.76 6.73
C ARG A 94 23.46 -12.89 7.56
N SER A 95 22.76 -11.79 7.81
CA SER A 95 21.64 -11.72 8.76
C SER A 95 20.46 -12.61 8.37
N PHE A 96 20.35 -12.99 7.09
CA PHE A 96 19.31 -13.86 6.58
C PHE A 96 19.47 -15.34 6.98
N GLU A 97 20.68 -15.76 7.35
CA GLU A 97 21.02 -17.16 7.69
C GLU A 97 21.00 -17.42 9.20
N VAL A 98 20.80 -16.37 10.02
CA VAL A 98 20.91 -16.43 11.48
C VAL A 98 19.57 -16.78 12.11
N GLU A 99 19.57 -17.70 13.08
CA GLU A 99 18.35 -18.13 13.80
C GLU A 99 17.80 -17.06 14.77
N ARG A 100 18.68 -16.19 15.27
CA ARG A 100 18.34 -15.12 16.21
C ARG A 100 19.09 -13.83 15.85
N THR A 101 18.35 -12.78 15.54
CA THR A 101 18.90 -11.45 15.32
C THR A 101 17.85 -10.40 15.65
N THR A 102 18.27 -9.27 16.21
CA THR A 102 17.40 -8.13 16.54
C THR A 102 17.46 -7.04 15.46
N VAL A 103 18.37 -7.15 14.49
CA VAL A 103 18.58 -6.10 13.48
C VAL A 103 17.32 -5.84 12.64
N PHE A 104 16.58 -6.89 12.30
CA PHE A 104 15.32 -6.79 11.55
C PHE A 104 14.26 -6.00 12.33
N ASP A 105 14.04 -6.38 13.60
CA ASP A 105 13.06 -5.70 14.47
C ASP A 105 13.40 -4.23 14.64
N ARG A 106 14.68 -3.90 14.81
CA ARG A 106 15.16 -2.52 14.94
C ARG A 106 14.97 -1.68 13.68
N ILE A 107 15.24 -2.26 12.51
CA ILE A 107 14.97 -1.61 11.21
C ILE A 107 13.46 -1.35 11.08
N ILE A 108 12.64 -2.37 11.33
CA ILE A 108 11.18 -2.25 11.25
C ILE A 108 10.63 -1.21 12.22
N GLN A 109 11.13 -1.16 13.46
CA GLN A 109 10.75 -0.15 14.44
C GLN A 109 11.11 1.26 13.96
N THR A 110 12.27 1.43 13.34
CA THR A 110 12.72 2.74 12.83
C THR A 110 11.84 3.23 11.68
N ILE A 111 11.53 2.33 10.73
CA ILE A 111 10.59 2.59 9.64
C ILE A 111 9.20 2.92 10.21
N GLY A 112 8.72 2.11 11.15
CA GLY A 112 7.43 2.27 11.81
C GLY A 112 7.28 3.61 12.51
N GLN A 113 8.27 4.01 13.31
CA GLN A 113 8.29 5.30 14.01
C GLN A 113 8.26 6.49 13.03
N ALA A 114 9.01 6.41 11.92
CA ALA A 114 9.03 7.48 10.92
C ALA A 114 7.66 7.65 10.23
N ILE A 115 6.98 6.54 9.94
CA ILE A 115 5.63 6.52 9.34
C ILE A 115 4.56 6.98 10.34
N GLU A 116 4.61 6.49 11.58
CA GLU A 116 3.64 6.84 12.62
C GLU A 116 3.69 8.32 13.00
N LYS A 117 4.89 8.93 13.01
CA LYS A 117 5.05 10.36 13.28
C LYS A 117 4.49 11.26 12.17
N SER A 118 4.36 10.74 10.95
CA SER A 118 4.17 11.54 9.74
C SER A 118 3.02 11.05 8.85
N GLN A 119 1.92 10.59 9.45
CA GLN A 119 0.80 9.95 8.74
C GLN A 119 0.09 10.86 7.72
N ASP A 120 0.06 12.18 7.95
CA ASP A 120 -0.54 13.15 7.01
C ASP A 120 0.50 13.73 6.01
N ASN A 121 1.79 13.38 6.13
CA ASN A 121 2.83 13.89 5.25
C ASN A 121 3.12 12.91 4.10
N ASN A 122 2.51 13.16 2.95
CA ASN A 122 2.64 12.30 1.77
C ASN A 122 4.07 12.23 1.20
N ASP A 123 4.92 13.23 1.45
CA ASP A 123 6.32 13.20 1.00
C ASP A 123 7.11 12.13 1.77
N ILE A 124 6.97 12.10 3.10
CA ILE A 124 7.61 11.08 3.96
C ILE A 124 7.04 9.68 3.67
N LEU A 125 5.72 9.58 3.47
CA LEU A 125 5.09 8.32 3.09
C LEU A 125 5.59 7.83 1.73
N ALA A 126 5.68 8.70 0.73
CA ALA A 126 6.19 8.35 -0.60
C ALA A 126 7.66 7.90 -0.55
N TYR A 127 8.50 8.61 0.21
CA TYR A 127 9.89 8.20 0.47
C TYR A 127 9.97 6.78 1.03
N TRP A 128 9.19 6.46 2.06
CA TRP A 128 9.18 5.13 2.66
C TRP A 128 8.53 4.07 1.77
N LEU A 129 7.53 4.43 0.95
CA LEU A 129 6.95 3.51 -0.03
C LEU A 129 8.00 3.05 -1.04
N SER A 130 8.82 3.97 -1.56
CA SER A 130 9.92 3.67 -2.49
C SER A 130 10.99 2.80 -1.83
N ASN A 131 11.43 3.16 -0.62
CA ASN A 131 12.44 2.39 0.09
C ASN A 131 11.94 0.99 0.47
N ALA A 132 10.73 0.87 1.01
CA ALA A 132 10.17 -0.40 1.45
C ALA A 132 9.89 -1.33 0.27
N SER A 133 9.32 -0.82 -0.83
CA SER A 133 9.05 -1.63 -2.02
C SER A 133 10.34 -2.09 -2.72
N THR A 134 11.37 -1.22 -2.78
CA THR A 134 12.69 -1.58 -3.30
C THR A 134 13.38 -2.62 -2.42
N LEU A 135 13.38 -2.44 -1.11
CA LEU A 135 13.96 -3.42 -0.20
C LEU A 135 13.23 -4.76 -0.30
N LEU A 136 11.90 -4.75 -0.42
CA LEU A 136 11.10 -5.96 -0.63
C LEU A 136 11.47 -6.69 -1.92
N LEU A 137 11.69 -5.96 -3.02
CA LEU A 137 12.18 -6.52 -4.28
C LEU A 137 13.53 -7.22 -4.10
N LEU A 138 14.49 -6.56 -3.44
CA LEU A 138 15.82 -7.12 -3.18
C LEU A 138 15.76 -8.39 -2.32
N LEU A 139 14.89 -8.40 -1.31
CA LEU A 139 14.64 -9.59 -0.49
C LEU A 139 13.99 -10.73 -1.28
N GLN A 140 13.04 -10.41 -2.18
CA GLN A 140 12.38 -11.40 -3.04
C GLN A 140 13.38 -12.14 -3.93
N HIS A 141 14.37 -11.43 -4.50
CA HIS A 141 15.41 -12.02 -5.33
C HIS A 141 16.44 -12.85 -4.55
N THR A 142 16.63 -12.54 -3.25
CA THR A 142 17.68 -13.17 -2.43
C THR A 142 17.20 -14.41 -1.69
N LEU A 143 15.99 -14.38 -1.13
CA LEU A 143 15.50 -15.41 -0.22
C LEU A 143 14.85 -16.56 -1.02
N LYS A 144 15.36 -17.79 -0.86
CA LYS A 144 14.63 -18.99 -1.36
C LYS A 144 13.30 -19.08 -0.62
N ALA A 145 12.20 -19.19 -1.36
CA ALA A 145 10.95 -19.68 -0.79
C ALA A 145 11.15 -21.15 -0.41
N SER A 146 11.51 -21.42 0.84
CA SER A 146 11.47 -22.78 1.39
C SER A 146 10.01 -23.24 1.37
N GLY A 147 9.67 -24.02 0.34
CA GLY A 147 8.28 -24.41 0.03
C GLY A 147 7.96 -24.63 -1.45
N ALA A 148 8.86 -24.29 -2.39
CA ALA A 148 8.70 -24.67 -3.79
C ALA A 148 9.32 -26.05 -4.07
N THR A 149 8.64 -27.11 -3.65
CA THR A 149 8.72 -28.37 -4.41
C THR A 149 8.30 -28.06 -5.83
N ALA A 150 9.27 -28.13 -6.75
CA ALA A 150 9.04 -28.08 -8.17
C ALA A 150 7.95 -29.09 -8.56
N GLY A 151 6.95 -28.62 -9.30
CA GLY A 151 6.01 -29.45 -10.06
C GLY A 151 4.85 -30.04 -9.27
N LEU A 152 3.73 -29.31 -9.20
CA LEU A 152 2.34 -29.76 -9.42
C LEU A 152 1.42 -28.64 -8.93
N GLY A 153 0.82 -27.90 -9.87
CA GLY A 153 -0.06 -26.77 -9.54
C GLY A 153 -1.35 -27.20 -8.83
N PRO A 154 -1.92 -26.37 -7.94
CA PRO A 154 -3.29 -26.55 -7.49
C PRO A 154 -4.23 -25.87 -8.50
N GLN A 155 -4.69 -26.66 -9.46
CA GLN A 155 -5.81 -26.29 -10.31
C GLN A 155 -7.06 -26.18 -9.43
N ARG A 156 -7.53 -24.94 -9.21
CA ARG A 156 -8.89 -24.67 -8.69
C ARG A 156 -9.90 -25.46 -9.52
N ARG A 157 -10.44 -26.55 -8.97
CA ARG A 157 -11.69 -27.14 -9.43
C ARG A 157 -12.76 -26.95 -8.36
N ARG A 158 -13.82 -26.26 -8.78
CA ARG A 158 -15.09 -26.15 -8.09
C ARG A 158 -15.64 -27.56 -7.83
N SER A 159 -16.12 -27.77 -6.62
CA SER A 159 -16.84 -28.98 -6.20
C SER A 159 -18.20 -29.04 -6.90
N SER A 160 -18.43 -30.06 -7.71
CA SER A 160 -19.76 -30.60 -8.01
C SER A 160 -19.64 -32.12 -8.15
N ALA A 161 -20.56 -32.82 -7.51
CA ALA A 161 -20.61 -34.26 -7.30
C ALA A 161 -20.51 -35.10 -8.59
N THR A 162 -19.88 -36.28 -8.49
CA THR A 162 -20.42 -37.59 -8.93
C THR A 162 -19.47 -38.73 -8.52
N LEU A 163 -20.06 -39.76 -7.93
CA LEU A 163 -19.47 -41.06 -7.58
C LEU A 163 -19.28 -41.94 -8.83
N PHE A 164 -18.42 -42.96 -8.69
CA PHE A 164 -18.18 -44.16 -9.52
C PHE A 164 -16.92 -44.19 -10.42
N GLY A 165 -16.07 -45.21 -10.17
CA GLY A 165 -15.54 -46.03 -11.27
C GLY A 165 -14.02 -46.21 -11.42
N ARG A 166 -13.45 -47.17 -10.69
CA ARG A 166 -12.67 -48.33 -11.21
C ARG A 166 -11.30 -48.18 -11.95
N VAL A 167 -10.33 -48.92 -11.36
CA VAL A 167 -9.22 -49.78 -11.85
C VAL A 167 -7.94 -49.26 -12.57
N ASN A 168 -6.84 -49.58 -11.89
CA ASN A 168 -5.64 -50.36 -12.30
C ASN A 168 -4.39 -49.74 -12.99
N ASN A 169 -3.27 -50.10 -12.34
CA ASN A 169 -1.97 -50.53 -12.86
C ASN A 169 -0.97 -49.55 -13.52
N SER A 170 0.10 -49.35 -12.74
CA SER A 170 1.48 -49.72 -13.07
C SER A 170 2.19 -48.97 -14.22
N PHE A 171 3.31 -48.30 -13.91
CA PHE A 171 4.64 -48.79 -14.32
C PHE A 171 5.77 -48.10 -13.53
N ARG A 172 6.80 -48.90 -13.28
CA ARG A 172 8.00 -48.71 -12.46
C ARG A 172 9.12 -48.11 -13.32
N GLY A 173 9.97 -47.24 -12.78
CA GLY A 173 11.27 -46.90 -13.39
C GLY A 173 12.04 -45.83 -12.61
N VAL A 174 13.18 -46.20 -12.02
CA VAL A 174 14.15 -45.35 -11.28
C VAL A 174 15.56 -45.84 -11.73
N PRO A 175 16.66 -45.09 -11.54
CA PRO A 175 17.07 -43.79 -12.10
C PRO A 175 18.43 -43.95 -12.85
N GLN A 176 19.01 -42.88 -13.42
CA GLN A 176 20.46 -42.82 -13.66
C GLN A 176 20.96 -41.39 -13.95
N GLY A 177 22.11 -41.04 -13.37
CA GLY A 177 23.00 -40.01 -13.91
C GLY A 177 23.40 -38.87 -12.98
N VAL A 178 24.28 -39.14 -12.01
CA VAL A 178 25.06 -38.13 -11.28
C VAL A 178 26.18 -37.63 -12.19
N ASN A 179 26.33 -36.31 -12.35
CA ASN A 179 27.56 -35.68 -12.84
C ASN A 179 27.80 -34.37 -12.06
N LEU A 180 28.87 -34.35 -11.26
CA LEU A 180 29.47 -33.13 -10.71
C LEU A 180 30.54 -32.62 -11.69
N PRO A 181 30.70 -31.30 -11.85
CA PRO A 181 31.97 -30.74 -12.27
C PRO A 181 32.63 -29.90 -11.17
N PHE A 182 33.93 -30.16 -11.06
CA PHE A 182 34.95 -29.53 -10.26
C PHE A 182 35.30 -28.12 -10.79
N VAL A 183 35.76 -27.27 -9.87
CA VAL A 183 36.07 -25.83 -10.04
C VAL A 183 37.28 -25.60 -10.97
N ASN A 184 37.18 -24.64 -11.90
CA ASN A 184 38.31 -23.77 -12.21
C ASN A 184 37.85 -22.38 -12.72
N GLY A 185 38.57 -21.35 -12.30
CA GLY A 185 38.15 -19.95 -12.28
C GLY A 185 37.83 -19.31 -13.63
N ASN A 186 36.70 -18.61 -13.65
CA ASN A 186 36.45 -17.38 -14.41
C ASN A 186 35.24 -16.69 -13.74
N LEU A 187 35.51 -15.63 -12.98
CA LEU A 187 34.49 -14.81 -12.33
C LEU A 187 33.89 -13.83 -13.35
N SER A 188 32.99 -14.32 -14.19
CA SER A 188 31.94 -13.50 -14.79
C SER A 188 30.76 -13.50 -13.83
N ALA A 189 30.88 -12.69 -12.78
CA ALA A 189 30.03 -12.67 -11.61
C ALA A 189 28.91 -11.63 -11.77
N LEU A 190 27.66 -12.09 -11.96
CA LEU A 190 26.45 -11.46 -11.41
C LEU A 190 25.14 -12.22 -11.70
N ASP A 191 25.18 -13.34 -12.44
CA ASP A 191 23.96 -14.13 -12.73
C ASP A 191 23.63 -15.22 -11.70
N ALA A 192 24.24 -15.16 -10.52
CA ALA A 192 23.93 -16.05 -9.40
C ALA A 192 24.17 -15.34 -8.07
N VAL A 193 23.25 -14.47 -7.65
CA VAL A 193 23.05 -14.31 -6.19
C VAL A 193 22.56 -15.67 -5.71
N SER A 194 23.47 -16.46 -5.15
CA SER A 194 23.19 -17.74 -4.53
C SER A 194 21.97 -17.59 -3.62
N GLN A 195 20.82 -18.09 -4.05
CA GLN A 195 19.59 -17.90 -3.29
C GLN A 195 19.81 -18.45 -1.86
N VAL A 196 19.66 -17.58 -0.87
CA VAL A 196 19.99 -17.86 0.53
C VAL A 196 18.86 -18.65 1.17
N GLU A 197 19.18 -19.69 1.94
CA GLU A 197 18.20 -20.39 2.78
C GLU A 197 17.83 -19.48 3.96
N ALA A 198 16.77 -18.70 3.78
CA ALA A 198 16.31 -17.74 4.78
C ALA A 198 15.80 -18.45 6.05
N LYS A 199 16.29 -18.02 7.21
CA LYS A 199 15.72 -18.43 8.51
C LYS A 199 14.46 -17.62 8.84
N TYR A 200 13.72 -18.10 9.85
CA TYR A 200 12.44 -17.51 10.27
C TYR A 200 12.47 -15.98 10.48
N PRO A 201 13.49 -15.38 11.14
CA PRO A 201 13.54 -13.92 11.31
C PRO A 201 13.54 -13.14 9.99
N ALA A 202 14.21 -13.67 8.95
CA ALA A 202 14.25 -13.04 7.63
C ALA A 202 12.91 -13.13 6.90
N LEU A 203 12.20 -14.26 7.05
CA LEU A 203 10.86 -14.44 6.49
C LEU A 203 9.85 -13.51 7.17
N LEU A 204 9.94 -13.37 8.50
CA LEU A 204 9.11 -12.45 9.27
C LEU A 204 9.39 -11.00 8.87
N PHE A 205 10.66 -10.62 8.73
CA PHE A 205 11.06 -9.30 8.26
C PHE A 205 10.46 -8.96 6.90
N LYS A 206 10.52 -9.90 5.94
CA LYS A 206 9.90 -9.75 4.62
C LYS A 206 8.39 -9.57 4.72
N GLN A 207 7.72 -10.37 5.55
CA GLN A 207 6.27 -10.26 5.76
C GLN A 207 5.88 -8.90 6.36
N GLN A 208 6.61 -8.44 7.37
CA GLN A 208 6.40 -7.13 7.98
C GLN A 208 6.63 -6.01 6.97
N LEU A 209 7.66 -6.11 6.13
CA LEU A 209 7.94 -5.13 5.08
C LEU A 209 6.82 -5.07 4.04
N THR A 210 6.27 -6.22 3.63
CA THR A 210 5.06 -6.27 2.79
C THR A 210 3.89 -5.54 3.44
N ALA A 211 3.61 -5.82 4.71
CA ALA A 211 2.54 -5.14 5.44
C ALA A 211 2.76 -3.62 5.53
N TYR A 212 4.02 -3.17 5.64
CA TYR A 212 4.34 -1.74 5.58
C TYR A 212 4.11 -1.13 4.19
N VAL A 213 4.49 -1.81 3.12
CA VAL A 213 4.20 -1.34 1.74
C VAL A 213 2.70 -1.16 1.56
N GLU A 214 1.90 -2.14 1.99
CA GLU A 214 0.44 -2.09 1.93
C GLU A 214 -0.15 -0.97 2.81
N LYS A 215 0.35 -0.82 4.04
CA LYS A 215 -0.06 0.22 4.98
C LYS A 215 0.23 1.62 4.44
N ILE A 216 1.44 1.87 3.96
CA ILE A 216 1.85 3.17 3.40
C ILE A 216 1.05 3.49 2.15
N TYR A 217 0.88 2.50 1.25
CA TYR A 217 0.03 2.64 0.06
C TYR A 217 -1.41 3.04 0.46
N GLY A 218 -1.99 2.36 1.44
CA GLY A 218 -3.32 2.68 1.97
C GLY A 218 -3.39 4.10 2.53
N MET A 219 -2.41 4.51 3.33
CA MET A 219 -2.34 5.86 3.90
C MET A 219 -2.31 6.95 2.82
N ILE A 220 -1.45 6.82 1.80
CA ILE A 220 -1.37 7.81 0.71
C ILE A 220 -2.70 7.90 -0.05
N ARG A 221 -3.28 6.74 -0.39
CA ARG A 221 -4.60 6.67 -1.05
C ARG A 221 -5.67 7.37 -0.20
N ASP A 222 -5.73 7.06 1.08
CA ASP A 222 -6.77 7.55 1.98
C ASP A 222 -6.60 9.05 2.27
N ASN A 223 -5.36 9.55 2.32
CA ASN A 223 -5.05 10.99 2.39
C ASN A 223 -5.58 11.73 1.15
N LEU A 224 -5.37 11.17 -0.05
CA LEU A 224 -5.89 11.76 -1.28
C LEU A 224 -7.43 11.72 -1.30
N LYS A 225 -8.06 10.59 -0.91
CA LYS A 225 -9.52 10.50 -0.77
C LYS A 225 -10.04 11.60 0.18
N LYS A 226 -9.41 11.76 1.34
CA LYS A 226 -9.77 12.77 2.36
C LYS A 226 -9.67 14.19 1.80
N GLU A 227 -8.64 14.49 1.01
CA GLU A 227 -8.44 15.82 0.42
C GLU A 227 -9.50 16.16 -0.65
N ILE A 228 -9.83 15.22 -1.54
CA ILE A 228 -10.77 15.48 -2.64
C ILE A 228 -12.25 15.35 -2.23
N SER A 229 -12.56 14.63 -1.15
CA SER A 229 -13.95 14.33 -0.74
C SER A 229 -14.83 15.58 -0.56
N PRO A 230 -14.38 16.66 0.11
CA PRO A 230 -15.18 17.88 0.25
C PRO A 230 -15.49 18.53 -1.10
N LEU A 231 -14.55 18.52 -2.04
CA LEU A 231 -14.73 19.06 -3.38
C LEU A 231 -15.67 18.20 -4.22
N LEU A 232 -15.57 16.87 -4.13
CA LEU A 232 -16.45 15.94 -4.82
C LEU A 232 -17.92 16.13 -4.45
N GLY A 233 -18.22 16.40 -3.17
CA GLY A 233 -19.58 16.70 -2.72
C GLY A 233 -20.19 17.93 -3.39
N LEU A 234 -19.36 18.88 -3.84
CA LEU A 234 -19.77 20.10 -4.55
C LEU A 234 -19.79 19.92 -6.07
N CYS A 235 -19.19 18.85 -6.59
CA CYS A 235 -19.04 18.61 -8.03
C CYS A 235 -20.27 17.95 -8.68
N ILE A 236 -21.20 17.39 -7.90
CA ILE A 236 -22.39 16.72 -8.44
C ILE A 236 -23.51 17.69 -8.88
N GLN A 237 -23.50 18.91 -8.34
CA GLN A 237 -24.53 19.91 -8.59
C GLN A 237 -23.90 21.18 -9.15
N ALA A 238 -24.42 21.66 -10.27
CA ALA A 238 -23.97 22.91 -10.86
C ALA A 238 -24.20 24.08 -9.88
N PRO A 239 -23.16 24.88 -9.57
CA PRO A 239 -23.33 26.07 -8.74
C PRO A 239 -24.41 26.99 -9.32
N ARG A 240 -25.49 27.19 -8.57
CA ARG A 240 -26.55 28.11 -8.98
C ARG A 240 -26.15 29.51 -8.54
N THR A 241 -25.72 30.35 -9.48
CA THR A 241 -25.62 31.79 -9.22
C THR A 241 -27.03 32.29 -8.89
N SER A 242 -27.24 32.71 -7.64
CA SER A 242 -28.53 33.23 -7.18
C SER A 242 -29.08 34.24 -8.17
N ARG A 243 -30.26 33.96 -8.75
CA ARG A 243 -30.98 34.82 -9.72
C ARG A 243 -31.36 36.21 -9.17
N ALA A 244 -30.90 36.59 -7.98
CA ALA A 244 -31.24 37.85 -7.32
C ALA A 244 -30.49 39.08 -7.89
N SER A 245 -29.49 38.93 -8.77
CA SER A 245 -28.69 40.07 -9.26
C SER A 245 -28.68 40.30 -10.78
N LEU A 246 -29.35 39.48 -11.59
CA LEU A 246 -29.32 39.64 -13.05
C LEU A 246 -30.49 40.51 -13.54
N VAL A 247 -30.44 41.79 -13.16
CA VAL A 247 -31.16 42.84 -13.89
C VAL A 247 -30.39 43.11 -15.19
N LYS A 248 -31.07 42.84 -16.31
CA LYS A 248 -30.83 43.28 -17.70
C LYS A 248 -29.39 43.63 -18.12
N GLY A 249 -28.87 42.81 -19.03
CA GLY A 249 -28.03 43.27 -20.13
C GLY A 249 -26.53 43.36 -19.81
N ALA A 250 -25.84 42.22 -19.78
CA ALA A 250 -24.39 42.20 -19.86
C ALA A 250 -23.89 41.01 -20.70
N SER A 251 -22.91 41.34 -21.54
CA SER A 251 -22.38 40.66 -22.70
C SER A 251 -21.69 39.31 -22.41
N ARG A 252 -21.43 38.56 -23.49
CA ARG A 252 -20.76 37.24 -23.61
C ARG A 252 -19.47 37.04 -22.79
N SER A 253 -18.91 38.10 -22.20
CA SER A 253 -17.73 38.09 -21.31
C SER A 253 -18.04 37.60 -19.88
N VAL A 254 -19.27 37.76 -19.37
CA VAL A 254 -19.66 37.30 -18.03
C VAL A 254 -19.83 35.77 -17.98
N ASN A 255 -20.10 35.15 -19.13
CA ASN A 255 -20.25 33.69 -19.25
C ASN A 255 -18.95 32.94 -18.97
N ASN A 256 -17.79 33.49 -19.37
CA ASN A 256 -16.50 32.84 -19.14
C ASN A 256 -16.13 32.85 -17.65
N ALA A 257 -16.32 33.97 -16.94
CA ALA A 257 -16.04 34.05 -15.50
C ALA A 257 -17.00 33.18 -14.67
N ALA A 258 -18.28 33.14 -15.05
CA ALA A 258 -19.26 32.24 -14.45
C ALA A 258 -18.94 30.76 -14.73
N GLN A 259 -18.55 30.39 -15.96
CA GLN A 259 -18.06 29.04 -16.28
C GLN A 259 -16.77 28.68 -15.53
N GLN A 260 -15.85 29.62 -15.34
CA GLN A 260 -14.62 29.40 -14.58
C GLN A 260 -14.91 29.11 -13.10
N ALA A 261 -15.90 29.82 -12.52
CA ALA A 261 -16.36 29.57 -11.16
C ALA A 261 -17.11 28.23 -11.04
N LEU A 262 -17.83 27.81 -12.08
CA LEU A 262 -18.49 26.50 -12.13
C LEU A 262 -17.45 25.36 -12.06
N ILE A 263 -16.35 25.43 -12.81
CA ILE A 263 -15.36 24.34 -12.91
C ILE A 263 -14.32 24.40 -11.77
N ALA A 264 -14.30 25.44 -10.94
CA ALA A 264 -13.30 25.63 -9.89
C ALA A 264 -13.15 24.43 -8.93
N HIS A 265 -14.25 23.76 -8.56
CA HIS A 265 -14.19 22.57 -7.71
C HIS A 265 -13.50 21.38 -8.40
N TRP A 266 -13.78 21.19 -9.70
CA TRP A 266 -13.12 20.17 -10.52
C TRP A 266 -11.63 20.47 -10.71
N GLN A 267 -11.27 21.74 -10.93
CA GLN A 267 -9.86 22.17 -10.99
C GLN A 267 -9.14 21.92 -9.66
N GLY A 268 -9.81 22.13 -8.53
CA GLY A 268 -9.27 21.78 -7.21
C GLY A 268 -8.92 20.29 -7.11
N ILE A 269 -9.82 19.41 -7.57
CA ILE A 269 -9.56 17.95 -7.59
C ILE A 269 -8.39 17.63 -8.53
N VAL A 270 -8.39 18.16 -9.75
CA VAL A 270 -7.33 17.95 -10.75
C VAL A 270 -5.97 18.40 -10.21
N LYS A 271 -5.95 19.54 -9.50
CA LYS A 271 -4.76 20.05 -8.82
C LYS A 271 -4.27 19.08 -7.74
N SER A 272 -5.14 18.64 -6.83
CA SER A 272 -4.78 17.65 -5.80
C SER A 272 -4.22 16.35 -6.40
N LEU A 273 -4.83 15.84 -7.48
CA LEU A 273 -4.32 14.68 -8.20
C LEU A 273 -2.91 14.93 -8.77
N GLY A 274 -2.68 16.12 -9.34
CA GLY A 274 -1.38 16.55 -9.85
C GLY A 274 -0.31 16.69 -8.76
N ASP A 275 -0.66 17.32 -7.63
CA ASP A 275 0.25 17.53 -6.50
C ASP A 275 0.67 16.17 -5.87
N PHE A 276 -0.25 15.23 -5.73
CA PHE A 276 0.06 13.86 -5.31
C PHE A 276 0.94 13.13 -6.33
N LEU A 277 0.63 13.21 -7.63
CA LEU A 277 1.45 12.58 -8.66
C LEU A 277 2.88 13.12 -8.63
N ASN A 278 3.05 14.43 -8.48
CA ASN A 278 4.36 15.08 -8.40
C ASN A 278 5.13 14.64 -7.14
N THR A 279 4.44 14.52 -6.00
CA THR A 279 5.04 14.02 -4.75
C THR A 279 5.55 12.58 -4.92
N LEU A 280 4.74 11.71 -5.53
CA LEU A 280 5.10 10.32 -5.79
C LEU A 280 6.26 10.20 -6.79
N LYS A 281 6.27 11.04 -7.84
CA LYS A 281 7.36 11.11 -8.82
C LYS A 281 8.68 11.58 -8.23
N THR A 282 8.64 12.65 -7.43
CA THR A 282 9.84 13.23 -6.80
C THR A 282 10.48 12.27 -5.81
N ASN A 283 9.68 11.38 -5.21
CA ASN A 283 10.14 10.32 -4.33
C ASN A 283 10.41 8.99 -5.06
N HIS A 284 10.44 8.99 -6.38
CA HIS A 284 10.73 7.80 -7.20
C HIS A 284 9.86 6.59 -6.87
N VAL A 285 8.58 6.83 -6.52
CA VAL A 285 7.65 5.74 -6.24
C VAL A 285 7.46 4.91 -7.51
N PRO A 286 7.54 3.58 -7.42
CA PRO A 286 7.41 2.69 -8.57
C PRO A 286 6.12 2.99 -9.37
N PRO A 287 6.20 3.25 -10.69
CA PRO A 287 5.03 3.63 -11.48
C PRO A 287 3.86 2.64 -11.40
N PHE A 288 4.16 1.35 -11.22
CA PHE A 288 3.15 0.32 -10.96
C PHE A 288 2.28 0.64 -9.73
N LEU A 289 2.89 1.00 -8.60
CA LEU A 289 2.16 1.36 -7.38
C LEU A 289 1.39 2.66 -7.57
N VAL A 290 1.98 3.65 -8.24
CA VAL A 290 1.32 4.93 -8.54
C VAL A 290 0.05 4.71 -9.37
N ARG A 291 0.10 3.88 -10.42
CA ARG A 291 -1.07 3.50 -11.22
C ARG A 291 -2.18 2.88 -10.38
N LYS A 292 -1.81 1.99 -9.46
CA LYS A 292 -2.77 1.34 -8.57
C LYS A 292 -3.47 2.35 -7.65
N ILE A 293 -2.73 3.32 -7.09
CA ILE A 293 -3.30 4.41 -6.29
C ILE A 293 -4.34 5.15 -7.12
N PHE A 294 -3.97 5.67 -8.29
CA PHE A 294 -4.90 6.49 -9.09
C PHE A 294 -6.08 5.69 -9.64
N THR A 295 -5.91 4.40 -9.96
CA THR A 295 -7.04 3.52 -10.32
C THR A 295 -8.06 3.46 -9.17
N GLN A 296 -7.62 3.26 -7.93
CA GLN A 296 -8.53 3.24 -6.78
C GLN A 296 -9.15 4.61 -6.49
N ILE A 297 -8.42 5.71 -6.71
CA ILE A 297 -8.96 7.07 -6.54
C ILE A 297 -10.05 7.35 -7.57
N PHE A 298 -9.86 6.96 -8.84
CA PHE A 298 -10.88 7.14 -9.87
C PHE A 298 -12.10 6.25 -9.63
N SER A 299 -11.90 5.03 -9.13
CA SER A 299 -12.99 4.17 -8.68
C SER A 299 -13.77 4.80 -7.52
N PHE A 300 -13.08 5.38 -6.54
CA PHE A 300 -13.71 6.15 -5.46
C PHE A 300 -14.51 7.35 -5.97
N ILE A 301 -13.96 8.15 -6.89
CA ILE A 301 -14.67 9.27 -7.53
C ILE A 301 -15.94 8.76 -8.23
N ASN A 302 -15.84 7.65 -8.97
CA ASN A 302 -16.98 7.02 -9.62
C ASN A 302 -18.09 6.68 -8.61
N VAL A 303 -17.73 5.99 -7.52
CA VAL A 303 -18.66 5.59 -6.46
C VAL A 303 -19.34 6.82 -5.84
N GLN A 304 -18.56 7.83 -5.44
CA GLN A 304 -19.07 9.02 -4.78
C GLN A 304 -20.07 9.80 -5.64
N LEU A 305 -19.69 10.08 -6.90
CA LEU A 305 -20.53 10.84 -7.82
C LEU A 305 -21.78 10.06 -8.23
N PHE A 306 -21.62 8.77 -8.55
CA PHE A 306 -22.72 7.94 -9.01
C PHE A 306 -23.73 7.67 -7.89
N ASN A 307 -23.29 7.35 -6.68
CA ASN A 307 -24.18 7.18 -5.53
C ASN A 307 -24.89 8.49 -5.19
N SER A 308 -24.20 9.64 -5.25
CA SER A 308 -24.83 10.95 -5.06
C SER A 308 -25.92 11.22 -6.10
N LEU A 309 -25.68 10.87 -7.37
CA LEU A 309 -26.68 11.00 -8.43
C LEU A 309 -27.91 10.13 -8.15
N LEU A 310 -27.72 8.87 -7.74
CA LEU A 310 -28.80 7.92 -7.48
C LEU A 310 -29.62 8.23 -6.23
N LEU A 311 -29.11 9.05 -5.30
CA LEU A 311 -29.77 9.39 -4.05
C LEU A 311 -30.46 10.76 -4.07
N ARG A 312 -30.10 11.63 -5.02
CA ARG A 312 -30.50 13.05 -5.01
C ARG A 312 -31.20 13.43 -6.31
N ARG A 313 -32.52 13.65 -6.23
CA ARG A 313 -33.34 14.01 -7.40
C ARG A 313 -32.88 15.31 -8.06
N GLU A 314 -32.46 16.28 -7.27
CA GLU A 314 -32.01 17.59 -7.73
C GLU A 314 -30.71 17.54 -8.57
N CYS A 315 -29.97 16.43 -8.52
CA CYS A 315 -28.77 16.19 -9.33
C CYS A 315 -29.11 15.61 -10.71
N CYS A 316 -30.29 15.01 -10.88
CA CYS A 316 -30.72 14.37 -12.13
C CYS A 316 -31.38 15.39 -13.07
N SER A 317 -30.61 16.36 -13.59
CA SER A 317 -31.10 17.32 -14.60
C SER A 317 -30.18 17.41 -15.80
N PHE A 318 -30.68 18.02 -16.89
CA PHE A 318 -29.86 18.25 -18.09
C PHE A 318 -28.68 19.17 -17.78
N SER A 319 -28.91 20.28 -17.07
CA SER A 319 -27.86 21.24 -16.72
C SER A 319 -26.76 20.64 -15.84
N ASN A 320 -27.14 19.83 -14.84
CA ASN A 320 -26.19 19.10 -14.00
C ASN A 320 -25.43 18.06 -14.82
N GLY A 321 -26.12 17.37 -15.75
CA GLY A 321 -25.48 16.47 -16.70
C GLY A 321 -24.39 17.15 -17.52
N GLU A 322 -24.66 18.34 -18.08
CA GLU A 322 -23.65 19.13 -18.81
C GLU A 322 -22.48 19.53 -17.90
N TYR A 323 -22.78 19.98 -16.68
CA TYR A 323 -21.79 20.40 -15.70
C TYR A 323 -20.83 19.27 -15.30
N VAL A 324 -21.38 18.12 -14.90
CA VAL A 324 -20.57 16.94 -14.53
C VAL A 324 -19.83 16.41 -15.75
N LYS A 325 -20.42 16.46 -16.95
CA LYS A 325 -19.74 16.07 -18.20
C LYS A 325 -18.49 16.92 -18.46
N ALA A 326 -18.56 18.23 -18.21
CA ALA A 326 -17.39 19.11 -18.33
C ALA A 326 -16.32 18.76 -17.29
N GLY A 327 -16.71 18.52 -16.03
CA GLY A 327 -15.77 18.09 -14.98
C GLY A 327 -15.10 16.73 -15.26
N LEU A 328 -15.86 15.77 -15.80
CA LEU A 328 -15.30 14.49 -16.25
C LEU A 328 -14.29 14.66 -17.40
N ALA A 329 -14.44 15.69 -18.24
CA ALA A 329 -13.45 16.00 -19.28
C ALA A 329 -12.12 16.48 -18.67
N GLU A 330 -12.15 17.31 -17.62
CA GLU A 330 -10.94 17.73 -16.88
C GLU A 330 -10.20 16.53 -16.28
N LEU A 331 -10.92 15.57 -15.70
CA LEU A 331 -10.31 14.33 -15.18
C LEU A 331 -9.71 13.47 -16.31
N LYS A 332 -10.36 13.45 -17.47
CA LYS A 332 -9.85 12.75 -18.66
C LYS A 332 -8.54 13.39 -19.14
N ASP A 333 -8.50 14.71 -19.20
CA ASP A 333 -7.32 15.47 -19.62
C ASP A 333 -6.17 15.28 -18.62
N TRP A 334 -6.46 15.22 -17.32
CA TRP A 334 -5.48 14.84 -16.32
C TRP A 334 -4.89 13.44 -16.58
N CYS A 335 -5.71 12.44 -16.92
CA CYS A 335 -5.21 11.10 -17.27
C CYS A 335 -4.29 11.13 -18.50
N TYR A 336 -4.62 11.92 -19.53
CA TYR A 336 -3.76 12.07 -20.70
C TYR A 336 -2.41 12.69 -20.33
N ASN A 337 -2.39 13.73 -19.49
CA ASN A 337 -1.18 14.39 -19.03
C ASN A 337 -0.33 13.50 -18.10
N ALA A 338 -0.98 12.68 -17.27
CA ALA A 338 -0.30 11.71 -16.42
C ALA A 338 0.27 10.51 -17.20
N THR A 339 -0.15 10.31 -18.46
CA THR A 339 0.26 9.24 -19.37
C THR A 339 -0.09 7.82 -18.90
N ASP A 340 0.04 6.83 -19.78
CA ASP A 340 -0.20 5.41 -19.45
C ASP A 340 0.75 4.90 -18.34
N GLU A 341 1.91 5.52 -18.17
CA GLU A 341 2.88 5.17 -17.13
C GLU A 341 2.30 5.34 -15.71
N TYR A 342 1.49 6.39 -15.47
CA TYR A 342 0.99 6.72 -14.14
C TYR A 342 -0.54 6.70 -14.02
N ALA A 343 -1.29 6.99 -15.07
CA ALA A 343 -2.75 6.89 -15.06
C ALA A 343 -3.22 5.45 -15.34
N GLY A 344 -2.56 4.73 -16.25
CA GLY A 344 -3.00 3.41 -16.71
C GLY A 344 -4.49 3.38 -17.04
N THR A 345 -5.24 2.45 -16.41
CA THR A 345 -6.67 2.25 -16.64
C THR A 345 -7.59 3.14 -15.79
N ALA A 346 -7.08 4.14 -15.06
CA ALA A 346 -7.87 4.94 -14.12
C ALA A 346 -9.12 5.57 -14.75
N TRP A 347 -9.05 6.01 -16.01
CA TRP A 347 -10.19 6.58 -16.73
C TRP A 347 -11.38 5.61 -16.90
N GLU A 348 -11.12 4.32 -16.99
CA GLU A 348 -12.16 3.30 -17.17
C GLU A 348 -12.91 2.99 -15.87
N GLU A 349 -12.36 3.35 -14.71
CA GLU A 349 -13.03 3.22 -13.42
C GLU A 349 -14.26 4.15 -13.30
N LEU A 350 -14.27 5.26 -14.05
CA LEU A 350 -15.38 6.23 -14.10
C LEU A 350 -16.59 5.75 -14.94
N LYS A 351 -16.63 4.48 -15.34
CA LYS A 351 -17.63 3.92 -16.26
C LYS A 351 -19.09 4.14 -15.84
N HIS A 352 -19.44 4.04 -14.57
CA HIS A 352 -20.83 4.17 -14.12
C HIS A 352 -21.31 5.62 -14.23
N ILE A 353 -20.55 6.56 -13.64
CA ILE A 353 -20.90 7.98 -13.71
C ILE A 353 -20.84 8.48 -15.16
N ARG A 354 -19.86 8.06 -15.96
CA ARG A 354 -19.77 8.44 -17.39
C ARG A 354 -21.00 8.01 -18.18
N GLN A 355 -21.47 6.77 -18.01
CA GLN A 355 -22.67 6.28 -18.70
C GLN A 355 -23.93 6.99 -18.21
N ALA A 356 -24.09 7.18 -16.89
CA ALA A 356 -25.23 7.89 -16.32
C ALA A 356 -25.33 9.34 -16.81
N ILE A 357 -24.22 10.08 -16.77
CA ILE A 357 -24.16 11.46 -17.25
C ILE A 357 -24.35 11.52 -18.77
N GLY A 358 -23.74 10.59 -19.50
CA GLY A 358 -23.94 10.43 -20.95
C GLY A 358 -25.41 10.25 -21.31
N PHE A 359 -26.15 9.45 -20.54
CA PHE A 359 -27.59 9.28 -20.69
C PHE A 359 -28.38 10.54 -20.32
N LEU A 360 -28.05 11.23 -19.23
CA LEU A 360 -28.74 12.45 -18.79
C LEU A 360 -28.71 13.58 -19.82
N VAL A 361 -27.62 13.71 -20.60
CA VAL A 361 -27.48 14.77 -21.61
C VAL A 361 -28.08 14.43 -22.98
N ILE A 362 -28.77 13.30 -23.14
CA ILE A 362 -29.45 12.95 -24.39
C ILE A 362 -30.75 13.76 -24.52
N HIS A 363 -30.97 14.45 -25.63
CA HIS A 363 -32.21 15.20 -25.84
C HIS A 363 -33.42 14.31 -26.17
N GLN A 364 -33.21 13.24 -26.95
CA GLN A 364 -34.30 12.41 -27.49
C GLN A 364 -34.53 11.13 -26.66
N LYS A 365 -34.46 11.20 -25.32
CA LYS A 365 -34.71 10.06 -24.42
C LYS A 365 -36.06 9.36 -24.67
N PRO A 366 -37.18 10.07 -24.94
CA PRO A 366 -38.48 9.42 -25.17
C PRO A 366 -38.50 8.48 -26.38
N LYS A 367 -37.59 8.67 -27.35
CA LYS A 367 -37.52 7.85 -28.56
C LYS A 367 -36.63 6.61 -28.39
N LYS A 368 -35.95 6.48 -27.25
CA LYS A 368 -35.03 5.38 -27.00
C LYS A 368 -35.75 4.17 -26.44
N THR A 369 -35.47 3.00 -26.99
CA THR A 369 -35.99 1.74 -26.46
C THR A 369 -35.20 1.30 -25.24
N LEU A 370 -35.78 0.41 -24.43
CA LEU A 370 -35.10 -0.17 -23.28
C LEU A 370 -33.79 -0.89 -23.67
N GLU A 371 -33.78 -1.58 -24.82
CA GLU A 371 -32.60 -2.29 -25.31
C GLU A 371 -31.48 -1.32 -25.74
N GLU A 372 -31.83 -0.23 -26.44
CA GLU A 372 -30.85 0.81 -26.80
C GLU A 372 -30.24 1.45 -25.56
N ILE A 373 -31.04 1.66 -24.51
CA ILE A 373 -30.57 2.24 -23.25
C ILE A 373 -29.67 1.26 -22.51
N SER A 374 -30.13 0.02 -22.27
CA SER A 374 -29.42 -0.94 -21.44
C SER A 374 -28.21 -1.55 -22.11
N ARG A 375 -28.27 -1.90 -23.40
CA ARG A 375 -27.16 -2.56 -24.11
C ARG A 375 -26.27 -1.59 -24.88
N GLY A 376 -26.85 -0.49 -25.39
CA GLY A 376 -26.12 0.48 -26.20
C GLY A 376 -25.48 1.60 -25.38
N LEU A 377 -26.30 2.32 -24.61
CA LEU A 377 -25.86 3.54 -23.92
C LEU A 377 -25.24 3.27 -22.55
N CYS A 378 -25.81 2.35 -21.79
CA CYS A 378 -25.48 2.12 -20.39
C CYS A 378 -25.28 0.63 -20.03
N PRO A 379 -24.41 -0.11 -20.74
CA PRO A 379 -24.19 -1.55 -20.51
C PRO A 379 -23.65 -1.92 -19.13
N VAL A 380 -23.14 -0.95 -18.35
CA VAL A 380 -22.62 -1.20 -17.00
C VAL A 380 -23.69 -0.97 -15.93
N LEU A 381 -24.76 -0.22 -16.22
CA LEU A 381 -25.79 0.11 -15.24
C LEU A 381 -26.83 -1.01 -15.14
N SER A 382 -27.21 -1.37 -13.93
CA SER A 382 -28.33 -2.29 -13.71
C SER A 382 -29.67 -1.64 -14.07
N VAL A 383 -30.68 -2.47 -14.34
CA VAL A 383 -32.06 -2.02 -14.61
C VAL A 383 -32.57 -1.13 -13.45
N GLN A 384 -32.26 -1.49 -12.21
CA GLN A 384 -32.63 -0.72 -11.02
C GLN A 384 -32.00 0.67 -10.99
N GLN A 385 -30.73 0.80 -11.39
CA GLN A 385 -30.04 2.09 -11.47
C GLN A 385 -30.63 2.95 -12.60
N LEU A 386 -30.87 2.35 -13.77
CA LEU A 386 -31.50 3.02 -14.91
C LEU A 386 -32.91 3.52 -14.58
N TYR A 387 -33.72 2.70 -13.91
CA TYR A 387 -35.05 3.07 -13.44
C TYR A 387 -34.99 4.27 -12.49
N ARG A 388 -34.07 4.26 -11.53
CA ARG A 388 -33.88 5.39 -10.60
C ARG A 388 -33.50 6.68 -11.33
N ILE A 389 -32.47 6.65 -12.17
CA ILE A 389 -32.03 7.84 -12.93
C ILE A 389 -33.17 8.38 -13.80
N SER A 390 -33.88 7.48 -14.50
CA SER A 390 -34.96 7.84 -15.41
C SER A 390 -36.16 8.47 -14.70
N THR A 391 -36.52 7.97 -13.51
CA THR A 391 -37.65 8.48 -12.72
C THR A 391 -37.30 9.75 -11.93
N MET A 392 -36.03 9.95 -11.59
CA MET A 392 -35.57 11.18 -10.93
C MET A 392 -35.31 12.32 -11.92
N TYR A 393 -35.07 12.01 -13.20
CA TYR A 393 -34.75 13.00 -14.22
C TYR A 393 -35.82 14.07 -14.39
N TRP A 394 -35.37 15.32 -14.54
CA TRP A 394 -36.18 16.43 -15.01
C TRP A 394 -35.34 17.38 -15.86
N ASP A 395 -35.90 17.96 -16.92
CA ASP A 395 -35.20 18.96 -17.72
C ASP A 395 -35.49 20.37 -17.22
N ASP A 396 -34.42 21.09 -16.91
CA ASP A 396 -34.45 22.45 -16.39
C ASP A 396 -34.00 23.52 -17.40
N LYS A 397 -33.63 23.12 -18.62
CA LYS A 397 -33.07 23.98 -19.66
C LYS A 397 -33.84 23.95 -20.98
N TYR A 398 -34.20 22.75 -21.48
CA TYR A 398 -34.79 22.60 -22.82
C TYR A 398 -36.21 22.02 -22.82
N GLY A 399 -36.77 21.69 -21.65
CA GLY A 399 -38.11 21.10 -21.53
C GLY A 399 -38.23 19.69 -22.14
N THR A 400 -37.12 18.99 -22.34
CA THR A 400 -37.10 17.59 -22.78
C THR A 400 -37.70 16.66 -21.73
N HIS A 401 -38.39 15.63 -22.21
CA HIS A 401 -38.97 14.61 -21.34
C HIS A 401 -37.97 13.51 -21.01
N SER A 402 -38.25 12.76 -19.93
CA SER A 402 -37.55 11.52 -19.62
C SER A 402 -37.86 10.43 -20.65
N VAL A 403 -37.41 9.20 -20.41
CA VAL A 403 -37.79 8.03 -21.21
C VAL A 403 -39.30 7.80 -21.23
N SER A 404 -39.79 7.06 -22.20
CA SER A 404 -41.23 6.81 -22.35
C SER A 404 -41.81 6.02 -21.16
N PRO A 405 -43.11 6.18 -20.85
CA PRO A 405 -43.79 5.40 -19.81
C PRO A 405 -43.69 3.88 -20.02
N ASP A 406 -43.66 3.44 -21.28
CA ASP A 406 -43.50 2.02 -21.62
C ASP A 406 -42.16 1.48 -21.15
N VAL A 407 -41.07 2.23 -21.39
CA VAL A 407 -39.72 1.85 -20.93
C VAL A 407 -39.67 1.77 -19.41
N ILE A 408 -40.27 2.73 -18.69
CA ILE A 408 -40.36 2.70 -17.22
C ILE A 408 -41.13 1.46 -16.74
N SER A 409 -42.22 1.12 -17.42
CA SER A 409 -43.05 -0.04 -17.08
C SER A 409 -42.30 -1.35 -17.32
N SER A 410 -41.59 -1.48 -18.44
CA SER A 410 -40.72 -2.64 -18.72
C SER A 410 -39.60 -2.78 -17.69
N MET A 411 -38.95 -1.68 -17.29
CA MET A 411 -37.94 -1.72 -16.22
C MET A 411 -38.54 -2.24 -14.90
N ARG A 412 -39.76 -1.83 -14.54
CA ARG A 412 -40.44 -2.30 -13.31
C ARG A 412 -40.69 -3.81 -13.35
N VAL A 413 -41.13 -4.35 -14.49
CA VAL A 413 -41.37 -5.79 -14.68
C VAL A 413 -40.07 -6.59 -14.53
N MET A 414 -39.00 -6.17 -15.21
CA MET A 414 -37.70 -6.86 -15.11
C MET A 414 -37.15 -6.83 -13.68
N MET A 415 -37.30 -5.71 -12.96
CA MET A 415 -36.86 -5.62 -11.57
C MET A 415 -37.62 -6.58 -10.64
N THR A 416 -38.91 -6.81 -10.88
CA THR A 416 -39.67 -7.82 -10.10
C THR A 416 -39.25 -9.25 -10.41
N GLU A 417 -38.75 -9.51 -11.61
CA GLU A 417 -38.24 -10.83 -12.03
C GLU A 417 -36.80 -11.08 -11.51
N GLU A 418 -35.95 -10.04 -11.52
CA GLU A 418 -34.55 -10.08 -11.06
C GLU A 418 -34.37 -10.06 -9.54
N ASN A 419 -35.35 -9.52 -8.77
CA ASN A 419 -35.32 -9.48 -7.31
C ASN A 419 -35.18 -10.86 -6.62
N ASN A 420 -35.36 -11.96 -7.36
CA ASN A 420 -35.16 -13.32 -6.85
C ASN A 420 -33.70 -13.81 -6.92
N ALA A 421 -32.78 -13.07 -7.54
CA ALA A 421 -31.40 -13.51 -7.77
C ALA A 421 -30.36 -12.43 -7.40
N ILE A 422 -29.96 -12.43 -6.12
CA ILE A 422 -28.65 -12.00 -5.59
C ILE A 422 -28.27 -10.51 -5.78
N SER A 423 -28.22 -9.81 -4.64
CA SER A 423 -27.74 -8.43 -4.38
C SER A 423 -28.74 -7.29 -4.66
N ASN A 424 -29.45 -6.89 -3.60
CA ASN A 424 -30.43 -5.79 -3.58
C ASN A 424 -29.81 -4.38 -3.60
N SER A 425 -28.48 -4.25 -3.67
CA SER A 425 -27.83 -2.94 -3.60
C SER A 425 -27.73 -2.31 -4.98
N PHE A 426 -28.48 -1.22 -5.20
CA PHE A 426 -28.32 -0.37 -6.38
C PHE A 426 -27.16 0.62 -6.26
N LEU A 427 -26.57 0.74 -5.07
CA LEU A 427 -25.41 1.59 -4.79
C LEU A 427 -24.12 0.82 -5.06
N LEU A 428 -23.08 1.56 -5.42
CA LEU A 428 -21.74 1.01 -5.58
C LEU A 428 -21.01 1.02 -4.24
N ASP A 429 -20.21 -0.01 -4.01
CA ASP A 429 -19.31 -0.11 -2.86
C ASP A 429 -17.90 0.39 -3.23
N ASP A 430 -17.23 1.05 -2.28
CA ASP A 430 -15.83 1.46 -2.41
C ASP A 430 -14.90 0.36 -1.90
N ASP A 431 -14.27 -0.38 -2.81
CA ASP A 431 -13.32 -1.44 -2.45
C ASP A 431 -11.96 -0.83 -2.06
N SER A 432 -11.67 -0.90 -0.77
CA SER A 432 -10.41 -0.42 -0.19
C SER A 432 -9.35 -1.51 -0.02
N SER A 433 -9.56 -2.70 -0.58
CA SER A 433 -8.58 -3.79 -0.58
C SER A 433 -7.29 -3.42 -1.33
N ILE A 434 -6.19 -4.12 -1.06
CA ILE A 434 -4.91 -3.92 -1.75
C ILE A 434 -4.98 -4.58 -3.14
N PRO A 435 -4.78 -3.84 -4.25
CA PRO A 435 -5.03 -4.33 -5.60
C PRO A 435 -3.80 -4.97 -6.28
N PHE A 436 -2.85 -5.47 -5.49
CA PHE A 436 -1.60 -6.07 -5.97
C PHE A 436 -1.04 -7.08 -4.95
N SER A 437 -0.19 -7.98 -5.45
CA SER A 437 0.62 -8.90 -4.65
C SER A 437 2.10 -8.53 -4.69
N VAL A 438 2.91 -9.15 -3.82
CA VAL A 438 4.38 -9.02 -3.85
C VAL A 438 4.95 -9.46 -5.20
N ASP A 439 4.36 -10.48 -5.83
CA ASP A 439 4.80 -10.97 -7.13
C ASP A 439 4.54 -9.94 -8.24
N ASP A 440 3.45 -9.18 -8.17
CA ASP A 440 3.16 -8.12 -9.14
C ASP A 440 4.16 -6.96 -9.04
N ILE A 441 4.57 -6.61 -7.81
CA ILE A 441 5.65 -5.64 -7.57
C ILE A 441 6.94 -6.15 -8.22
N SER A 442 7.30 -7.42 -7.99
CA SER A 442 8.54 -7.98 -8.52
C SER A 442 8.63 -8.03 -10.04
N LYS A 443 7.50 -8.32 -10.72
CA LYS A 443 7.43 -8.39 -12.18
C LYS A 443 7.46 -7.01 -12.85
N SER A 444 7.07 -5.97 -12.12
CA SER A 444 6.90 -4.62 -12.69
C SER A 444 8.10 -3.70 -12.46
N MET A 445 8.94 -3.99 -11.48
CA MET A 445 10.14 -3.20 -11.18
C MET A 445 11.31 -3.63 -12.06
N LYS A 446 12.12 -2.65 -12.50
CA LYS A 446 13.39 -2.92 -13.19
C LYS A 446 14.39 -3.52 -12.19
N GLN A 447 15.30 -4.37 -12.68
CA GLN A 447 16.43 -4.84 -11.88
C GLN A 447 17.29 -3.65 -11.46
N ILE A 448 17.56 -3.53 -10.16
CA ILE A 448 18.35 -2.44 -9.59
C ILE A 448 19.79 -2.92 -9.48
N GLU A 449 20.72 -2.26 -10.18
CA GLU A 449 22.15 -2.43 -9.95
C GLU A 449 22.53 -1.77 -8.62
N ILE A 450 23.03 -2.58 -7.69
CA ILE A 450 23.27 -2.19 -6.28
C ILE A 450 24.66 -1.55 -6.12
N SER A 451 25.50 -1.57 -7.15
CA SER A 451 26.92 -1.26 -7.10
C SER A 451 27.24 0.20 -6.76
N ASP A 452 26.47 1.18 -7.24
CA ASP A 452 26.92 2.59 -7.29
C ASP A 452 26.29 3.52 -6.22
N VAL A 453 25.82 2.98 -5.10
CA VAL A 453 25.24 3.82 -4.03
C VAL A 453 26.34 4.25 -3.06
N ASP A 454 26.69 5.54 -3.12
CA ASP A 454 27.63 6.16 -2.18
C ASP A 454 27.09 6.17 -0.74
N PRO A 455 27.89 5.74 0.25
CA PRO A 455 27.48 5.76 1.64
C PRO A 455 27.31 7.20 2.17
N PRO A 456 26.25 7.47 2.97
CA PRO A 456 26.03 8.74 3.65
C PRO A 456 27.18 9.07 4.61
N PRO A 457 27.43 10.37 4.90
CA PRO A 457 28.56 10.81 5.71
C PRO A 457 28.68 10.10 7.07
N ILE A 458 27.54 9.79 7.71
CA ILE A 458 27.49 9.15 9.03
C ILE A 458 28.16 7.79 9.08
N ILE A 459 28.09 7.03 7.99
CA ILE A 459 28.65 5.67 7.92
C ILE A 459 29.89 5.59 7.02
N ARG A 460 30.17 6.63 6.22
CA ARG A 460 31.29 6.68 5.27
C ARG A 460 32.64 6.52 5.96
N ASP A 461 32.83 7.17 7.09
CA ASP A 461 34.13 7.21 7.78
C ASP A 461 34.36 6.00 8.70
N ASN A 462 33.37 5.13 8.85
CA ASN A 462 33.47 3.95 9.71
C ASN A 462 33.97 2.73 8.91
N SER A 463 35.08 2.14 9.35
CA SER A 463 35.69 0.96 8.72
C SER A 463 34.74 -0.24 8.54
N GLY A 464 33.74 -0.35 9.41
CA GLY A 464 32.70 -1.38 9.38
C GLY A 464 31.78 -1.30 8.15
N PHE A 465 31.80 -0.20 7.41
CA PHE A 465 30.98 0.05 6.22
C PHE A 465 31.79 0.20 4.92
N SER A 466 33.09 -0.12 4.95
CA SER A 466 33.97 -0.06 3.78
C SER A 466 33.47 -0.87 2.57
N PHE A 467 32.69 -1.93 2.82
CA PHE A 467 32.05 -2.74 1.78
C PHE A 467 30.97 -1.99 0.97
N LEU A 468 30.50 -0.83 1.45
CA LEU A 468 29.55 0.02 0.73
C LEU A 468 30.23 0.89 -0.33
N LEU A 469 31.53 1.16 -0.19
CA LEU A 469 32.27 2.02 -1.11
C LEU A 469 32.42 1.35 -2.48
N PRO A 470 32.36 2.12 -3.59
CA PRO A 470 32.72 1.61 -4.91
C PRO A 470 34.13 1.00 -4.85
N ARG A 471 34.29 -0.21 -5.37
CA ARG A 471 35.63 -0.76 -5.57
C ARG A 471 36.31 0.10 -6.64
N ALA A 472 37.50 0.62 -6.35
CA ALA A 472 38.32 1.23 -7.38
C ALA A 472 38.71 0.11 -8.37
N ASP A 473 38.34 0.30 -9.64
CA ASP A 473 38.72 -0.59 -10.74
C ASP A 473 40.24 -0.62 -10.97
#